data_AF-A0A931XY96-F1
#
_entry.id   AF-A0A931XY96-F1
#
_cell.length_a   1.000
_cell.length_b   1.000
_cell.length_c   1.000
_cell.angle_alpha   90.00
_cell.angle_beta   90.00
_cell.angle_gamma   90.00
#
_symmetry.space_group_name_H-M   'P 1'
#
loop_
_entity.id
_entity.type
_entity.pdbx_description
1 polymer ?
#
loop_
_entity_poly.entity_id
_entity_poly.type
_entity_poly.pdbx_seq_one_letter_code
_entity_poly.pdbx_strand_id
1 'polypeptide(L)'
;MSAAMTPTVHATLADPSLRAALVAMVRRRVPAPEVDEIVQATLTEALASRGCPDDPERIRRWVHGIARHKIVDFHRRHRREHTAHEHESEVLESVPADSAPHDAVDLLRWAEREMPETHGRTLEWLLREGEGEKLEEIANEAALPAPQVRQRVARLRRHFRTRWAAQVAAAVALLALAIVAAALLRRTDREAVKPVIAPDPVARARELRRESLSKCAAGAWDPCVKGLDEAAALDPAGDSADEVRKAREAAARAKLPPAPSSVPSSAPPVPKSAPTVAPSVTVAPTAPVAPTKSYKPGPSKKSSKSSKAGPAWDEKSGAGAEPQELENGAGAKSK
;
A
#
# COMPACT_ATOMS: atom_id res chain seq x y z
N MET A 1 -14.83 43.32 -44.32
CA MET A 1 -13.72 43.92 -43.54
C MET A 1 -13.58 43.12 -42.25
N SER A 2 -12.59 42.21 -42.19
CA SER A 2 -12.30 41.47 -40.95
C SER A 2 -11.73 42.43 -39.93
N ALA A 3 -12.35 42.55 -38.76
CA ALA A 3 -11.71 43.18 -37.62
C ALA A 3 -10.46 42.36 -37.28
N ALA A 4 -9.30 43.00 -37.35
CA ALA A 4 -8.05 42.36 -36.95
C ALA A 4 -8.14 42.01 -35.45
N MET A 5 -7.83 40.77 -35.11
CA MET A 5 -7.85 40.29 -33.74
C MET A 5 -6.81 41.07 -32.92
N THR A 6 -7.12 41.42 -31.67
CA THR A 6 -6.22 42.24 -30.85
C THR A 6 -4.92 41.46 -30.53
N PRO A 7 -3.76 42.13 -30.43
CA PRO A 7 -2.49 41.49 -30.09
C PRO A 7 -2.55 40.69 -28.78
N THR A 8 -3.33 41.17 -27.81
CA THR A 8 -3.59 40.52 -26.53
C THR A 8 -4.25 39.15 -26.69
N VAL A 9 -5.24 39.03 -27.58
CA VAL A 9 -5.93 37.77 -27.87
C VAL A 9 -4.95 36.77 -28.48
N HIS A 10 -4.17 37.20 -29.47
CA HIS A 10 -3.18 36.32 -30.11
C HIS A 10 -2.11 35.85 -29.12
N ALA A 11 -1.57 36.75 -28.29
CA ALA A 11 -0.57 36.41 -27.27
C ALA A 11 -1.13 35.41 -26.24
N THR A 12 -2.38 35.58 -25.81
CA THR A 12 -3.03 34.69 -24.85
C THR A 12 -3.31 33.31 -25.44
N LEU A 13 -3.75 33.23 -26.71
CA LEU A 13 -3.99 31.95 -27.39
C LEU A 13 -2.70 31.21 -27.74
N ALA A 14 -1.60 31.95 -27.96
CA ALA A 14 -0.26 31.39 -28.20
C ALA A 14 0.47 30.96 -26.92
N ASP A 15 -0.08 31.26 -25.73
CA ASP A 15 0.51 30.91 -24.45
C ASP A 15 0.62 29.37 -24.28
N PRO A 16 1.83 28.80 -24.14
CA PRO A 16 2.02 27.36 -23.95
C PRO A 16 1.31 26.81 -22.70
N SER A 17 1.13 27.65 -21.67
CA SER A 17 0.47 27.25 -20.43
C SER A 17 -1.04 27.01 -20.64
N LEU A 18 -1.68 27.82 -21.50
CA LEU A 18 -3.08 27.61 -21.89
C LEU A 18 -3.21 26.30 -22.68
N ARG A 19 -2.32 26.05 -23.65
CA ARG A 19 -2.33 24.78 -24.39
C ARG A 19 -2.16 23.58 -23.46
N ALA A 20 -1.21 23.64 -22.52
CA ALA A 20 -0.99 22.58 -21.54
C ALA A 20 -2.24 22.34 -20.66
N ALA A 21 -2.92 23.40 -20.23
CA ALA A 21 -4.16 23.31 -19.46
C ALA A 21 -5.30 22.68 -20.27
N LEU A 22 -5.44 23.03 -21.56
CA LEU A 22 -6.42 22.42 -22.46
C LEU A 22 -6.13 20.94 -22.68
N VAL A 23 -4.88 20.57 -22.98
CA VAL A 23 -4.47 19.16 -23.13
C VAL A 23 -4.78 18.37 -21.85
N ALA A 24 -4.42 18.90 -20.67
CA ALA A 24 -4.72 18.25 -19.40
C ALA A 24 -6.22 18.11 -19.13
N MET A 25 -7.04 19.08 -19.56
CA MET A 25 -8.49 19.02 -19.42
C MET A 25 -9.12 17.97 -20.36
N VAL A 26 -8.67 17.94 -21.61
CA VAL A 26 -9.18 17.07 -22.68
C VAL A 26 -8.76 15.62 -22.43
N ARG A 27 -7.49 15.35 -22.09
CA ARG A 27 -6.98 14.01 -21.75
C ARG A 27 -7.75 13.29 -20.64
N ARG A 28 -8.43 14.03 -19.76
CA ARG A 28 -9.26 13.45 -18.70
C ARG A 28 -10.63 12.97 -19.18
N ARG A 29 -11.02 13.24 -20.42
CA ARG A 29 -12.40 13.12 -20.91
C ARG A 29 -12.53 12.43 -22.27
N VAL A 30 -11.44 12.26 -23.01
CA VAL A 30 -11.42 11.62 -24.33
C VAL A 30 -10.21 10.69 -24.48
N PRO A 31 -10.26 9.70 -25.38
CA PRO A 31 -9.14 8.82 -25.71
C PRO A 31 -7.88 9.59 -26.13
N ALA A 32 -6.71 9.02 -25.87
CA ALA A 32 -5.42 9.68 -26.15
C ALA A 32 -5.24 10.15 -27.61
N PRO A 33 -5.67 9.38 -28.64
CA PRO A 33 -5.55 9.80 -30.05
C PRO A 33 -6.34 11.08 -30.39
N GLU A 34 -7.46 11.31 -29.71
CA GLU A 34 -8.42 12.40 -30.01
C GLU A 34 -8.05 13.73 -29.36
N VAL A 35 -7.09 13.69 -28.43
CA VAL A 35 -6.73 14.84 -27.60
C VAL A 35 -6.22 16.00 -28.44
N ASP A 36 -5.26 15.74 -29.33
CA ASP A 36 -4.63 16.79 -30.11
C ASP A 36 -5.62 17.36 -31.14
N GLU A 37 -6.50 16.54 -31.73
CA GLU A 37 -7.56 17.02 -32.64
C GLU A 37 -8.52 17.97 -31.92
N ILE A 38 -9.02 17.59 -30.74
CA ILE A 38 -9.96 18.43 -29.98
C ILE A 38 -9.31 19.74 -29.53
N VAL A 39 -8.05 19.69 -29.08
CA VAL A 39 -7.31 20.90 -28.69
C VAL A 39 -7.09 21.80 -29.90
N GLN A 40 -6.70 21.23 -31.05
CA GLN A 40 -6.56 21.98 -32.30
C GLN A 40 -7.88 22.62 -32.72
N ALA A 41 -8.96 21.84 -32.79
CA ALA A 41 -10.30 22.35 -33.14
C ALA A 41 -10.76 23.48 -32.21
N THR A 42 -10.47 23.37 -30.92
CA THR A 42 -10.75 24.43 -29.93
C THR A 42 -10.00 25.71 -30.25
N LEU A 43 -8.68 25.63 -30.44
CA LEU A 43 -7.85 26.82 -30.70
C LEU A 43 -8.17 27.43 -32.07
N THR A 44 -8.44 26.61 -33.08
CA THR A 44 -8.87 27.07 -34.40
C THR A 44 -10.21 27.82 -34.32
N GLU A 45 -11.20 27.30 -33.59
CA GLU A 45 -12.46 28.01 -33.39
C GLU A 45 -12.29 29.30 -32.60
N ALA A 46 -11.45 29.27 -31.55
CA ALA A 46 -11.14 30.46 -30.77
C ALA A 46 -10.52 31.57 -31.65
N LEU A 47 -9.58 31.22 -32.53
CA LEU A 47 -8.93 32.13 -33.49
C LEU A 47 -9.91 32.66 -34.56
N ALA A 48 -10.90 31.87 -34.95
CA ALA A 48 -11.87 32.26 -35.98
C ALA A 48 -13.04 33.10 -35.44
N SER A 49 -13.29 33.07 -34.12
CA SER A 49 -14.46 33.72 -33.52
C SER A 49 -14.28 35.23 -33.37
N ARG A 50 -15.31 35.98 -33.78
CA ARG A 50 -15.37 37.44 -33.66
C ARG A 50 -15.80 37.92 -32.27
N GLY A 51 -16.29 37.02 -31.41
CA GLY A 51 -16.81 37.33 -30.08
C GLY A 51 -15.81 37.08 -28.94
N CYS A 52 -14.52 37.01 -29.24
CA CYS A 52 -13.48 36.76 -28.24
C CYS A 52 -13.38 37.97 -27.28
N PRO A 53 -13.41 37.76 -25.95
CA PRO A 53 -13.13 38.83 -24.99
C PRO A 53 -11.70 39.38 -25.13
N ASP A 54 -11.47 40.64 -24.74
CA ASP A 54 -10.12 41.24 -24.81
C ASP A 54 -9.26 41.01 -23.56
N ASP A 55 -9.87 40.59 -22.45
CA ASP A 55 -9.19 40.33 -21.18
C ASP A 55 -8.61 38.91 -21.12
N PRO A 56 -7.31 38.72 -20.83
CA PRO A 56 -6.65 37.40 -20.81
C PRO A 56 -7.35 36.34 -19.97
N GLU A 57 -7.85 36.68 -18.78
CA GLU A 57 -8.52 35.73 -17.90
C GLU A 57 -9.94 35.37 -18.39
N ARG A 58 -10.64 36.32 -19.02
CA ARG A 58 -11.89 36.03 -19.75
C ARG A 58 -11.64 35.18 -20.99
N ILE A 59 -10.57 35.41 -21.74
CA ILE A 59 -10.18 34.58 -22.89
C ILE A 59 -9.96 33.15 -22.45
N ARG A 60 -9.14 32.91 -21.41
CA ARG A 60 -8.87 31.56 -20.89
C ARG A 60 -10.16 30.82 -20.54
N ARG A 61 -11.04 31.44 -19.74
CA ARG A 61 -12.34 30.85 -19.38
C ARG A 61 -13.22 30.58 -20.60
N TRP A 62 -13.24 31.49 -21.56
CA TRP A 62 -14.02 31.37 -22.78
C TRP A 62 -13.51 30.22 -23.67
N VAL A 63 -12.21 30.09 -23.89
CA VAL A 63 -11.59 28.97 -24.64
C VAL A 63 -11.85 27.63 -23.95
N HIS A 64 -11.78 27.57 -22.61
CA HIS A 64 -12.19 26.38 -21.87
C HIS A 64 -13.68 26.03 -22.08
N GLY A 65 -14.54 27.03 -22.29
CA GLY A 65 -15.92 26.86 -22.70
C GLY A 65 -16.06 26.20 -24.07
N ILE A 66 -15.31 26.68 -25.07
CA ILE A 66 -15.27 26.08 -26.42
C ILE A 66 -14.81 24.62 -26.33
N ALA A 67 -13.72 24.35 -25.61
CA ALA A 67 -13.21 22.99 -25.46
C ALA A 67 -14.22 22.03 -24.82
N ARG A 68 -15.02 22.50 -23.85
CA ARG A 68 -16.12 21.69 -23.28
C ARG A 68 -17.15 21.32 -24.37
N HIS A 69 -17.55 22.27 -25.20
CA HIS A 69 -18.45 21.98 -26.32
C HIS A 69 -17.84 21.00 -27.32
N LYS A 70 -16.54 21.14 -27.65
CA LYS A 70 -15.85 20.19 -28.53
C LYS A 70 -15.80 18.76 -27.98
N ILE A 71 -15.60 18.61 -26.67
CA ILE A 71 -15.66 17.29 -26.01
C ILE A 71 -17.07 16.70 -26.09
N VAL A 72 -18.11 17.51 -25.87
CA VAL A 72 -19.51 17.07 -26.00
C VAL A 72 -19.81 16.68 -27.45
N ASP A 73 -19.38 17.47 -28.42
CA ASP A 73 -19.56 17.18 -29.85
C ASP A 73 -18.80 15.92 -30.29
N PHE A 74 -17.61 15.68 -29.74
CA PHE A 74 -16.86 14.44 -29.94
C PHE A 74 -17.68 13.23 -29.49
N HIS A 75 -18.17 13.23 -28.24
CA HIS A 75 -18.98 12.12 -27.72
C HIS A 75 -20.30 11.94 -28.48
N ARG A 76 -20.92 13.04 -28.93
CA ARG A 76 -22.11 12.99 -29.79
C ARG A 76 -21.84 12.36 -31.16
N ARG A 77 -20.71 12.70 -31.81
CA ARG A 77 -20.32 12.11 -33.10
C ARG A 77 -19.98 10.64 -32.94
N HIS A 78 -19.09 10.32 -31.99
CA HIS A 78 -18.63 8.97 -31.72
C HIS A 78 -19.81 8.04 -31.39
N ARG A 79 -20.80 8.49 -30.62
CA ARG A 79 -22.02 7.71 -30.35
C ARG A 79 -22.83 7.40 -31.61
N ARG A 80 -23.04 8.38 -32.50
CA ARG A 80 -23.78 8.15 -33.76
C ARG A 80 -23.05 7.16 -34.66
N GLU A 81 -21.72 7.26 -34.72
CA GLU A 81 -20.89 6.34 -35.50
C GLU A 81 -20.94 4.93 -34.91
N HIS A 82 -20.82 4.77 -33.59
CA HIS A 82 -20.94 3.47 -32.93
C HIS A 82 -22.33 2.86 -33.07
N THR A 83 -23.42 3.61 -32.85
CA THR A 83 -24.79 3.11 -33.04
C THR A 83 -25.09 2.78 -34.51
N ALA A 84 -24.50 3.51 -35.48
CA ALA A 84 -24.64 3.18 -36.90
C ALA A 84 -23.85 1.91 -37.28
N HIS A 85 -22.69 1.68 -36.68
CA HIS A 85 -21.89 0.48 -36.89
C HIS A 85 -22.41 -0.75 -36.11
N GLU A 86 -23.15 -0.59 -35.00
CA GLU A 86 -23.80 -1.71 -34.29
C GLU A 86 -24.80 -2.48 -35.18
N HIS A 87 -25.38 -1.85 -36.20
CA HIS A 87 -26.24 -2.52 -37.18
C HIS A 87 -25.49 -3.25 -38.31
N GLU A 88 -24.18 -3.01 -38.48
CA GLU A 88 -23.35 -3.60 -39.54
C GLU A 88 -22.25 -4.52 -38.98
N SER A 89 -21.97 -4.45 -37.68
CA SER A 89 -20.76 -4.99 -37.03
C SER A 89 -21.02 -6.20 -36.11
N GLU A 90 -22.08 -6.98 -36.32
CA GLU A 90 -22.25 -8.30 -35.67
C GLU A 90 -21.29 -9.37 -36.23
N VAL A 91 -20.53 -9.07 -37.30
CA VAL A 91 -19.66 -10.03 -38.01
C VAL A 91 -18.15 -9.75 -37.91
N LEU A 92 -17.71 -8.61 -37.36
CA LEU A 92 -16.27 -8.33 -37.25
C LEU A 92 -15.83 -8.09 -35.81
N GLU A 93 -15.35 -9.19 -35.22
CA GLU A 93 -14.30 -9.34 -34.21
C GLU A 93 -13.92 -8.06 -33.44
N SER A 94 -14.26 -8.09 -32.14
CA SER A 94 -13.99 -7.06 -31.15
C SER A 94 -12.53 -6.58 -31.17
N VAL A 95 -12.28 -5.45 -31.82
CA VAL A 95 -11.07 -4.66 -31.59
C VAL A 95 -11.18 -4.11 -30.16
N PRO A 96 -10.21 -4.36 -29.26
CA PRO A 96 -10.26 -3.84 -27.91
C PRO A 96 -10.34 -2.33 -27.97
N ALA A 97 -11.40 -1.75 -27.43
CA ALA A 97 -11.47 -0.32 -27.18
C ALA A 97 -10.39 0.04 -26.17
N ASP A 98 -9.20 0.36 -26.67
CA ASP A 98 -8.15 0.96 -25.88
C ASP A 98 -8.65 2.34 -25.43
N SER A 99 -8.47 2.69 -24.15
CA SER A 99 -8.71 4.02 -23.53
C SER A 99 -9.95 4.21 -22.64
N ALA A 100 -10.21 3.31 -21.69
CA ALA A 100 -10.70 3.75 -20.38
C ALA A 100 -9.63 3.44 -19.32
N PRO A 101 -9.26 4.37 -18.41
CA PRO A 101 -8.46 4.01 -17.24
C PRO A 101 -9.13 2.83 -16.54
N HIS A 102 -8.36 1.81 -16.12
CA HIS A 102 -8.92 0.63 -15.44
C HIS A 102 -9.81 1.03 -14.26
N ASP A 103 -9.43 2.10 -13.55
CA ASP A 103 -10.22 2.72 -12.49
C ASP A 103 -11.64 3.14 -12.93
N ALA A 104 -11.81 3.66 -14.14
CA ALA A 104 -13.12 4.10 -14.65
C ALA A 104 -14.03 2.90 -14.96
N VAL A 105 -13.46 1.82 -15.50
CA VAL A 105 -14.18 0.57 -15.76
C VAL A 105 -14.60 -0.09 -14.44
N ASP A 106 -13.71 -0.11 -13.45
CA ASP A 106 -14.00 -0.66 -12.12
C ASP A 106 -15.05 0.15 -11.37
N LEU A 107 -15.01 1.48 -11.49
CA LEU A 107 -16.04 2.37 -10.95
C LEU A 107 -17.40 2.16 -11.62
N LEU A 108 -17.44 1.98 -12.94
CA LEU A 108 -18.68 1.70 -13.66
C LEU A 108 -19.27 0.35 -13.24
N ARG A 109 -18.45 -0.70 -13.18
CA ARG A 109 -18.87 -2.03 -12.72
C ARG A 109 -19.35 -2.01 -11.27
N TRP A 110 -18.71 -1.20 -10.42
CA TRP A 110 -19.19 -0.96 -9.06
C TRP A 110 -20.55 -0.26 -9.06
N ALA A 111 -20.72 0.78 -9.87
CA ALA A 111 -21.95 1.55 -9.96
C ALA A 111 -23.13 0.67 -10.42
N GLU A 112 -22.90 -0.22 -11.40
CA GLU A 112 -23.88 -1.19 -11.87
C GLU A 112 -24.31 -2.16 -10.77
N ARG A 113 -23.35 -2.72 -10.01
CA ARG A 113 -23.65 -3.65 -8.89
C ARG A 113 -24.39 -3.00 -7.73
N GLU A 114 -24.10 -1.74 -7.43
CA GLU A 114 -24.72 -1.02 -6.31
C GLU A 114 -26.09 -0.42 -6.67
N MET A 115 -26.45 -0.44 -7.95
CA MET A 115 -27.71 0.11 -8.44
C MET A 115 -28.88 -0.84 -8.24
N PRO A 116 -30.10 -0.33 -7.94
CA PRO A 116 -31.31 -1.15 -8.08
C PRO A 116 -31.56 -1.47 -9.56
N GLU A 117 -31.80 -2.73 -9.90
CA GLU A 117 -31.96 -3.28 -11.28
C GLU A 117 -32.83 -2.42 -12.23
N THR A 118 -33.78 -1.66 -11.71
CA THR A 118 -34.71 -0.82 -12.47
C THR A 118 -34.16 0.53 -12.93
N HIS A 119 -32.92 0.90 -12.59
CA HIS A 119 -32.39 2.26 -12.80
C HIS A 119 -31.35 2.40 -13.92
N GLY A 120 -31.12 1.37 -14.74
CA GLY A 120 -30.11 1.38 -15.82
C GLY A 120 -30.20 2.61 -16.74
N ARG A 121 -31.41 2.99 -17.19
CA ARG A 121 -31.61 4.22 -17.99
C ARG A 121 -31.21 5.50 -17.26
N THR A 122 -31.40 5.55 -15.93
CA THR A 122 -30.99 6.71 -15.14
C THR A 122 -29.47 6.77 -14.96
N LEU A 123 -28.79 5.62 -14.91
CA LEU A 123 -27.32 5.56 -14.96
C LEU A 123 -26.81 6.14 -16.27
N GLU A 124 -27.38 5.71 -17.37
CA GLU A 124 -27.01 6.18 -18.71
C GLU A 124 -27.14 7.69 -18.82
N TRP A 125 -28.26 8.27 -18.34
CA TRP A 125 -28.44 9.72 -18.29
C TRP A 125 -27.41 10.44 -17.42
N LEU A 126 -27.03 9.84 -16.29
CA LEU A 126 -26.00 10.38 -15.40
C LEU A 126 -24.61 10.36 -16.07
N LEU A 127 -24.28 9.31 -16.81
CA LEU A 127 -23.02 9.20 -17.54
C LEU A 127 -22.97 10.21 -18.69
N ARG A 128 -24.05 10.32 -19.49
CA ARG A 128 -24.21 11.32 -20.55
C ARG A 128 -24.08 12.75 -20.04
N GLU A 129 -24.66 13.04 -18.88
CA GLU A 129 -24.49 14.36 -18.26
C GLU A 129 -23.04 14.59 -17.75
N GLY A 130 -22.35 13.55 -17.30
CA GLY A 130 -20.92 13.59 -16.99
C GLY A 130 -20.02 13.83 -18.21
N GLU A 131 -20.43 13.33 -19.38
CA GLU A 131 -19.82 13.61 -20.69
C GLU A 131 -20.08 15.05 -21.17
N GLY A 132 -21.00 15.76 -20.51
CA GLY A 132 -21.29 17.18 -20.71
C GLY A 132 -22.60 17.47 -21.45
N GLU A 133 -23.41 16.45 -21.73
CA GLU A 133 -24.74 16.64 -22.31
C GLU A 133 -25.70 17.28 -21.30
N LYS A 134 -26.58 18.17 -21.77
CA LYS A 134 -27.54 18.85 -20.90
C LYS A 134 -28.72 17.92 -20.59
N LEU A 135 -29.16 17.92 -19.33
CA LEU A 135 -30.29 17.09 -18.89
C LEU A 135 -31.60 17.43 -19.63
N GLU A 136 -31.74 18.65 -20.15
CA GLU A 136 -32.88 19.05 -20.97
C GLU A 136 -32.90 18.34 -22.33
N GLU A 137 -31.73 18.13 -22.93
CA GLU A 137 -31.59 17.44 -24.22
C GLU A 137 -31.86 15.94 -24.03
N ILE A 138 -31.29 15.35 -22.98
CA ILE A 138 -31.57 13.96 -22.57
C ILE A 138 -33.06 13.77 -22.30
N ALA A 139 -33.72 14.74 -21.65
CA ALA A 139 -35.15 14.69 -21.37
C ALA A 139 -36.00 14.74 -22.65
N ASN A 140 -35.63 15.62 -23.59
CA ASN A 140 -36.30 15.71 -24.89
C ASN A 140 -36.18 14.39 -25.68
N GLU A 141 -34.98 13.79 -25.71
CA GLU A 141 -34.75 12.50 -26.38
C GLU A 141 -35.49 11.34 -25.69
N ALA A 142 -35.48 11.32 -24.35
CA ALA A 142 -36.19 10.32 -23.57
C ALA A 142 -37.72 10.49 -23.59
N ALA A 143 -38.24 11.55 -24.24
CA ALA A 143 -39.64 11.96 -24.21
C ALA A 143 -40.21 12.09 -22.78
N LEU A 144 -39.40 12.66 -21.87
CA LEU A 144 -39.75 12.86 -20.46
C LEU A 144 -39.65 14.34 -20.08
N PRO A 145 -40.43 14.82 -19.10
CA PRO A 145 -40.26 16.16 -18.57
C PRO A 145 -38.88 16.34 -17.91
N ALA A 146 -38.16 17.40 -18.28
CA ALA A 146 -36.84 17.71 -17.72
C ALA A 146 -36.75 17.69 -16.18
N PRO A 147 -37.77 18.16 -15.42
CA PRO A 147 -37.76 18.03 -13.96
C PRO A 147 -37.69 16.58 -13.46
N GLN A 148 -38.31 15.63 -14.17
CA GLN A 148 -38.30 14.22 -13.77
C GLN A 148 -36.92 13.59 -13.99
N VAL A 149 -36.27 13.87 -15.13
CA VAL A 149 -34.90 13.40 -15.40
C VAL A 149 -33.93 13.94 -14.36
N ARG A 150 -33.98 15.25 -14.08
CA ARG A 150 -33.17 15.89 -13.02
C ARG A 150 -33.40 15.23 -11.66
N GLN A 151 -34.65 14.97 -11.30
CA GLN A 151 -34.98 14.35 -10.01
C GLN A 151 -34.43 12.91 -9.91
N ARG A 152 -34.59 12.09 -10.95
CA ARG A 152 -34.08 10.71 -11.00
C ARG A 152 -32.56 10.68 -10.90
N VAL A 153 -31.87 11.51 -11.68
CA VAL A 153 -30.41 11.65 -11.65
C VAL A 153 -29.94 12.13 -10.27
N ALA A 154 -30.62 13.10 -9.66
CA ALA A 154 -30.28 13.59 -8.32
C ALA A 154 -30.45 12.50 -7.24
N ARG A 155 -31.53 11.72 -7.30
CA ARG A 155 -31.75 10.58 -6.38
C ARG A 155 -30.65 9.54 -6.53
N LEU A 156 -30.29 9.21 -7.77
CA LEU A 156 -29.24 8.23 -8.05
C LEU A 156 -27.87 8.70 -7.54
N ARG A 157 -27.50 9.97 -7.74
CA ARG A 157 -26.27 10.54 -7.17
C ARG A 157 -26.24 10.44 -5.65
N ARG A 158 -27.37 10.73 -4.99
CA ARG A 158 -27.46 10.63 -3.52
C ARG A 158 -27.24 9.18 -3.07
N HIS A 159 -27.83 8.21 -3.75
CA HIS A 159 -27.64 6.79 -3.49
C HIS A 159 -26.16 6.39 -3.56
N PHE A 160 -25.47 6.73 -4.65
CA PHE A 160 -24.04 6.42 -4.80
C PHE A 160 -23.17 7.10 -3.75
N ARG A 161 -23.42 8.38 -3.43
CA ARG A 161 -22.67 9.06 -2.37
C ARG A 161 -22.84 8.38 -1.02
N THR A 162 -24.04 7.93 -0.69
CA THR A 162 -24.29 7.22 0.57
C THR A 162 -23.56 5.86 0.61
N ARG A 163 -23.61 5.08 -0.47
CA ARG A 163 -22.91 3.79 -0.56
C ARG A 163 -21.39 3.94 -0.52
N TRP A 164 -20.86 4.90 -1.28
CA TRP A 164 -19.43 5.23 -1.28
C TRP A 164 -18.95 5.70 0.10
N ALA A 165 -19.70 6.58 0.76
CA ALA A 165 -19.36 7.05 2.11
C ALA A 165 -19.30 5.90 3.13
N ALA A 166 -20.22 4.93 3.04
CA ALA A 166 -20.19 3.75 3.90
C ALA A 166 -18.94 2.88 3.66
N GLN A 167 -18.54 2.68 2.39
CA GLN A 167 -17.33 1.93 2.05
C GLN A 167 -16.05 2.64 2.53
N VAL A 168 -15.96 3.97 2.35
CA VAL A 168 -14.85 4.77 2.86
C VAL A 168 -14.77 4.71 4.39
N ALA A 169 -15.90 4.84 5.09
CA ALA A 169 -15.94 4.74 6.54
C ALA A 169 -15.46 3.36 7.04
N ALA A 170 -15.87 2.28 6.38
CA ALA A 170 -15.39 0.93 6.69
C ALA A 170 -13.88 0.78 6.47
N ALA A 171 -13.34 1.31 5.37
CA ALA A 171 -11.90 1.29 5.09
C ALA A 171 -11.11 2.08 6.15
N VAL A 172 -11.59 3.26 6.56
CA VAL A 172 -10.98 4.07 7.63
C VAL A 172 -10.99 3.32 8.96
N ALA A 173 -12.10 2.68 9.32
CA ALA A 173 -12.20 1.88 10.54
C ALA A 173 -11.22 0.70 10.55
N LEU A 174 -11.08 -0.01 9.42
CA LEU A 174 -10.11 -1.10 9.28
C LEU A 174 -8.66 -0.59 9.39
N LEU A 175 -8.36 0.56 8.78
CA LEU A 175 -7.05 1.19 8.90
C LEU A 175 -6.74 1.57 10.36
N ALA A 176 -7.70 2.17 11.07
CA ALA A 176 -7.55 2.50 12.47
C ALA A 176 -7.29 1.26 13.34
N LEU A 177 -8.02 0.16 13.10
CA LEU A 177 -7.79 -1.12 13.78
C LEU A 177 -6.40 -1.69 13.48
N ALA A 178 -5.94 -1.61 12.23
CA ALA A 178 -4.60 -2.05 11.85
C ALA A 178 -3.51 -1.22 12.56
N ILE A 179 -3.69 0.09 12.67
CA ILE A 179 -2.78 0.98 13.40
C ILE A 179 -2.75 0.63 14.89
N VAL A 180 -3.91 0.39 15.52
CA VAL A 180 -3.98 -0.02 16.93
C VAL A 180 -3.30 -1.37 17.14
N ALA A 181 -3.56 -2.35 16.27
CA ALA A 181 -2.91 -3.67 16.34
C ALA A 181 -1.38 -3.55 16.20
N ALA A 182 -0.90 -2.75 15.24
CA ALA A 182 0.53 -2.50 15.07
C ALA A 182 1.15 -1.80 16.29
N ALA A 183 0.43 -0.86 16.90
CA ALA A 183 0.88 -0.19 18.12
C ALA A 183 0.96 -1.15 19.32
N LEU A 184 0.00 -2.08 19.46
CA LEU A 184 0.02 -3.11 20.49
C LEU A 184 1.18 -4.10 20.29
N LEU A 185 1.43 -4.55 19.05
CA LEU A 185 2.57 -5.42 18.74
C LEU A 185 3.91 -4.73 19.02
N ARG A 186 4.05 -3.45 18.68
CA ARG A 186 5.26 -2.68 19.01
C ARG A 186 5.46 -2.48 20.51
N ARG A 187 4.38 -2.47 21.31
CA ARG A 187 4.49 -2.40 22.78
C ARG A 187 5.05 -3.70 23.35
N THR A 188 4.62 -4.86 22.84
CA THR A 188 5.12 -6.15 23.35
C THR A 188 6.61 -6.35 23.10
N ASP A 189 7.14 -5.83 21.98
CA ASP A 189 8.58 -5.92 21.68
C ASP A 189 9.44 -5.04 22.61
N ARG A 190 8.88 -3.96 23.14
CA ARG A 190 9.61 -3.05 24.04
C ARG A 190 9.80 -3.61 25.45
N GLU A 191 9.01 -4.61 25.87
CA GLU A 191 9.09 -5.16 27.22
C GLU A 191 10.23 -6.21 27.40
N ALA A 192 10.94 -6.58 26.32
CA ALA A 192 11.89 -7.70 26.34
C ALA A 192 13.39 -7.35 26.42
N VAL A 193 13.78 -6.08 26.49
CA VAL A 193 15.20 -5.70 26.67
C VAL A 193 15.46 -5.37 28.13
N LYS A 194 15.60 -6.41 28.96
CA LYS A 194 16.31 -6.23 30.24
C LYS A 194 17.74 -5.83 29.88
N PRO A 195 18.27 -4.71 30.37
CA PRO A 195 19.67 -4.37 30.13
C PRO A 195 20.52 -5.52 30.65
N VAL A 196 21.23 -6.17 29.74
CA VAL A 196 22.28 -7.11 30.11
C VAL A 196 23.31 -6.27 30.84
N ILE A 197 23.29 -6.35 32.18
CA ILE A 197 24.34 -5.77 33.02
C ILE A 197 25.62 -6.45 32.57
N ALA A 198 26.46 -5.72 31.86
CA ALA A 198 27.76 -6.23 31.43
C ALA A 198 28.48 -6.75 32.70
N PRO A 199 28.99 -8.00 32.70
CA PRO A 199 29.66 -8.54 33.87
C PRO A 199 30.82 -7.62 34.25
N ASP A 200 30.93 -7.32 35.55
CA ASP A 200 31.99 -6.50 36.12
C ASP A 200 33.35 -6.99 35.57
N PRO A 201 34.14 -6.11 34.91
CA PRO A 201 35.42 -6.49 34.30
C PRO A 201 36.36 -7.14 35.30
N VAL A 202 36.30 -6.75 36.58
CA VAL A 202 37.11 -7.35 37.65
C VAL A 202 36.65 -8.77 37.96
N ALA A 203 35.33 -9.01 38.03
CA ALA A 203 34.78 -10.35 38.21
C ALA A 203 35.16 -11.27 37.05
N ARG A 204 35.12 -10.76 35.80
CA ARG A 204 35.56 -11.52 34.62
C ARG A 204 37.05 -11.84 34.66
N ALA A 205 37.89 -10.88 35.05
CA ALA A 205 39.33 -11.09 35.20
C ALA A 205 39.65 -12.16 36.26
N ARG A 206 38.95 -12.16 37.40
CA ARG A 206 39.12 -13.18 38.45
C ARG A 206 38.80 -14.59 37.96
N GLU A 207 37.75 -14.74 37.15
CA GLU A 207 37.39 -16.04 36.56
C GLU A 207 38.47 -16.53 35.58
N LEU A 208 38.92 -15.66 34.67
CA LEU A 208 39.98 -15.98 33.72
C LEU A 208 41.29 -16.39 34.42
N ARG A 209 41.67 -15.73 35.52
CA ARG A 209 42.84 -16.16 36.31
C ARG A 209 42.64 -17.54 36.91
N ARG A 210 41.49 -17.83 37.50
CA ARG A 210 41.22 -19.13 38.12
C ARG A 210 41.32 -20.27 37.10
N GLU A 211 40.71 -20.08 35.93
CA GLU A 211 40.79 -21.05 34.83
C GLU A 211 42.22 -21.21 34.31
N SER A 212 42.94 -20.10 34.14
CA SER A 212 44.31 -20.10 33.62
C SER A 212 45.29 -20.77 34.59
N LEU A 213 45.20 -20.49 35.89
CA LEU A 213 46.01 -21.14 36.93
C LEU A 213 45.79 -22.66 36.97
N SER A 214 44.56 -23.12 36.74
CA SER A 214 44.28 -24.56 36.59
C SER A 214 45.01 -25.17 35.38
N LYS A 215 45.06 -24.46 34.24
CA LYS A 215 45.84 -24.88 33.07
C LYS A 215 47.34 -24.89 33.34
N CYS A 216 47.84 -23.93 34.12
CA CYS A 216 49.25 -23.90 34.54
C CYS A 216 49.58 -25.14 35.40
N ALA A 217 48.70 -25.50 36.34
CA ALA A 217 48.86 -26.70 37.17
C ALA A 217 48.85 -28.00 36.36
N ALA A 218 48.13 -28.04 35.24
CA ALA A 218 48.10 -29.17 34.31
C ALA A 218 49.30 -29.23 33.34
N GLY A 219 50.26 -28.30 33.42
CA GLY A 219 51.42 -28.23 32.52
C GLY A 219 51.10 -27.68 31.12
N ALA A 220 49.90 -27.14 30.90
CA ALA A 220 49.51 -26.53 29.63
C ALA A 220 49.96 -25.06 29.60
N TRP A 221 51.27 -24.85 29.41
CA TRP A 221 51.93 -23.55 29.62
C TRP A 221 51.47 -22.43 28.68
N ASP A 222 51.28 -22.71 27.38
CA ASP A 222 50.85 -21.68 26.42
C ASP A 222 49.44 -21.14 26.68
N PRO A 223 48.40 -21.98 26.85
CA PRO A 223 47.05 -21.47 27.16
C PRO A 223 46.96 -20.89 28.58
N CYS A 224 47.80 -21.33 29.51
CA CYS A 224 47.97 -20.73 30.85
C CYS A 224 48.42 -19.26 30.73
N VAL A 225 49.55 -19.00 30.06
CA VAL A 225 50.10 -17.63 29.96
C VAL A 225 49.16 -16.71 29.20
N LYS A 226 48.60 -17.18 28.09
CA LYS A 226 47.63 -16.41 27.29
C LYS A 226 46.42 -15.97 28.12
N GLY A 227 45.83 -16.88 28.90
CA GLY A 227 44.67 -16.55 29.73
C GLY A 227 45.00 -15.63 30.91
N LEU A 228 46.23 -15.71 31.46
CA LEU A 228 46.71 -14.74 32.46
C LEU A 228 46.92 -13.35 31.86
N ASP A 229 47.39 -13.24 30.61
CA ASP A 229 47.53 -11.97 29.90
C ASP A 229 46.18 -11.33 29.58
N GLU A 230 45.20 -12.12 29.14
CA GLU A 230 43.82 -11.67 28.94
C GLU A 230 43.18 -11.18 30.25
N ALA A 231 43.45 -11.86 31.37
CA ALA A 231 42.98 -11.42 32.68
C ALA A 231 43.69 -10.15 33.17
N ALA A 232 44.99 -10.00 32.90
CA ALA A 232 45.76 -8.81 33.24
C ALA A 232 45.30 -7.59 32.43
N ALA A 233 44.89 -7.78 31.18
CA ALA A 233 44.31 -6.71 30.37
C ALA A 233 42.99 -6.15 30.96
N LEU A 234 42.22 -6.99 31.67
CA LEU A 234 40.96 -6.59 32.31
C LEU A 234 41.16 -6.05 33.73
N ASP A 235 42.14 -6.55 34.49
CA ASP A 235 42.49 -6.08 35.84
C ASP A 235 44.01 -6.29 36.07
N PRO A 236 44.83 -5.25 35.79
CA PRO A 236 46.28 -5.31 35.95
C PRO A 236 46.73 -5.49 37.40
N ALA A 237 45.94 -5.02 38.38
CA ALA A 237 46.31 -5.11 39.79
C ALA A 237 46.36 -6.58 40.24
N GLY A 238 45.47 -7.42 39.73
CA GLY A 238 45.44 -8.85 40.05
C GLY A 238 46.60 -9.67 39.46
N ASP A 239 47.39 -9.15 38.52
CA ASP A 239 48.59 -9.83 38.00
C ASP A 239 49.76 -9.81 39.01
N SER A 240 49.69 -8.93 40.01
CA SER A 240 50.67 -8.85 41.11
C SER A 240 50.52 -9.96 42.17
N ALA A 241 49.44 -10.76 42.10
CA ALA A 241 49.19 -11.85 43.05
C ALA A 241 50.30 -12.91 43.02
N ASP A 242 50.69 -13.40 44.19
CA ASP A 242 51.81 -14.36 44.34
C ASP A 242 51.66 -15.62 43.49
N GLU A 243 50.43 -16.13 43.39
CA GLU A 243 50.09 -17.31 42.60
C GLU A 243 50.29 -17.09 41.10
N VAL A 244 49.97 -15.89 40.59
CA VAL A 244 50.13 -15.53 39.18
C VAL A 244 51.61 -15.39 38.84
N ARG A 245 52.40 -14.73 39.70
CA ARG A 245 53.86 -14.59 39.52
C ARG A 245 54.56 -15.96 39.49
N LYS A 246 54.25 -16.83 40.45
CA LYS A 246 54.79 -18.20 40.50
C LYS A 246 54.43 -19.01 39.26
N ALA A 247 53.18 -18.90 38.78
CA ALA A 247 52.74 -19.59 37.57
C ALA A 247 53.48 -19.08 36.32
N ARG A 248 53.69 -17.76 36.18
CA ARG A 248 54.46 -17.16 35.08
C ARG A 248 55.94 -17.58 35.12
N GLU A 249 56.57 -17.58 36.29
CA GLU A 249 57.94 -18.07 36.46
C GLU A 249 58.09 -19.57 36.15
N ALA A 250 57.11 -20.39 36.53
CA ALA A 250 57.08 -21.82 36.21
C ALA A 250 56.95 -22.04 34.70
N ALA A 251 56.03 -21.32 34.05
CA ALA A 251 55.86 -21.37 32.60
C ALA A 251 57.12 -20.90 31.86
N ALA A 252 57.79 -19.83 32.35
CA ALA A 252 59.05 -19.35 31.78
C ALA A 252 60.18 -20.39 31.91
N ARG A 253 60.30 -21.04 33.07
CA ARG A 253 61.26 -22.13 33.28
C ARG A 253 60.99 -23.34 32.39
N ALA A 254 59.73 -23.72 32.23
CA ALA A 254 59.34 -24.85 31.39
C ALA A 254 59.61 -24.62 29.89
N LYS A 255 59.66 -23.35 29.45
CA LYS A 255 60.02 -22.97 28.07
C LYS A 255 61.52 -22.91 27.81
N LEU A 256 62.36 -22.92 28.85
CA LEU A 256 63.80 -23.01 28.66
C LEU A 256 64.15 -24.41 28.13
N PRO A 257 65.07 -24.52 27.15
CA PRO A 257 65.55 -25.82 26.71
C PRO A 257 66.16 -26.56 27.91
N PRO A 258 65.96 -27.89 28.02
CA PRO A 258 66.54 -28.65 29.11
C PRO A 258 68.06 -28.43 29.12
N ALA A 259 68.61 -28.08 30.29
CA ALA A 259 70.05 -27.93 30.43
C ALA A 259 70.75 -29.20 29.94
N PRO A 260 71.86 -29.09 29.19
CA PRO A 260 72.56 -30.25 28.68
C PRO A 260 72.95 -31.15 29.86
N SER A 261 72.36 -32.35 29.91
CA SER A 261 72.68 -33.35 30.93
C SER A 261 74.15 -33.72 30.80
N SER A 262 74.98 -33.34 31.76
CA SER A 262 76.31 -33.90 31.94
C SER A 262 76.16 -35.32 32.50
N VAL A 263 76.02 -36.30 31.61
CA VAL A 263 75.98 -37.73 31.97
C VAL A 263 77.42 -38.21 32.19
N PRO A 264 77.83 -38.69 33.37
CA PRO A 264 79.04 -39.50 33.51
C PRO A 264 78.81 -40.88 32.89
N SER A 265 79.66 -41.20 31.91
CA SER A 265 79.76 -42.49 31.24
C SER A 265 80.30 -43.57 32.19
N SER A 266 79.53 -44.63 32.42
CA SER A 266 80.01 -45.97 32.80
C SER A 266 78.91 -47.01 32.52
N ALA A 267 79.23 -47.94 31.61
CA ALA A 267 78.46 -49.12 31.16
C ALA A 267 78.44 -50.23 32.25
N PRO A 268 77.73 -51.40 32.17
CA PRO A 268 77.72 -52.34 31.01
C PRO A 268 76.40 -53.19 30.88
N PRO A 269 76.39 -54.45 30.37
CA PRO A 269 75.74 -54.86 29.12
C PRO A 269 74.43 -55.66 29.29
N VAL A 270 73.66 -55.75 28.20
CA VAL A 270 72.39 -56.49 28.10
C VAL A 270 72.60 -57.85 27.42
N PRO A 271 71.88 -58.90 27.83
CA PRO A 271 71.32 -59.80 26.84
C PRO A 271 69.82 -60.13 27.06
N LYS A 272 69.08 -59.97 25.94
CA LYS A 272 68.09 -60.90 25.35
C LYS A 272 67.00 -61.53 26.23
N SER A 273 65.75 -61.12 26.00
CA SER A 273 64.74 -61.85 25.18
C SER A 273 63.30 -61.56 25.64
N ALA A 274 62.41 -61.37 24.67
CA ALA A 274 60.95 -61.28 24.75
C ALA A 274 60.29 -62.67 25.05
N PRO A 275 58.95 -62.94 24.96
CA PRO A 275 57.82 -62.10 24.48
C PRO A 275 56.41 -62.30 25.15
N THR A 276 55.39 -61.59 24.63
CA THR A 276 53.91 -61.91 24.60
C THR A 276 53.16 -61.83 25.96
N VAL A 277 51.91 -61.36 26.15
CA VAL A 277 50.60 -61.57 25.48
C VAL A 277 49.59 -60.48 25.91
N ALA A 278 48.64 -60.19 25.02
CA ALA A 278 47.30 -59.52 25.14
C ALA A 278 46.44 -59.95 26.40
N PRO A 279 45.26 -59.36 26.73
CA PRO A 279 44.14 -59.05 25.81
C PRO A 279 43.24 -57.84 26.10
N SER A 280 42.33 -57.63 25.13
CA SER A 280 41.18 -56.71 25.08
C SER A 280 40.20 -56.82 26.25
N VAL A 281 39.55 -55.70 26.59
CA VAL A 281 38.22 -55.70 27.21
C VAL A 281 37.33 -54.65 26.54
N THR A 282 36.24 -55.16 25.98
CA THR A 282 35.03 -54.53 25.45
C THR A 282 34.12 -54.08 26.60
N VAL A 283 33.48 -52.89 26.58
CA VAL A 283 32.10 -52.65 27.09
C VAL A 283 31.45 -51.38 26.49
N ALA A 284 30.31 -51.61 25.83
CA ALA A 284 29.03 -50.87 25.66
C ALA A 284 28.89 -49.32 25.70
N PRO A 285 28.06 -48.76 24.79
CA PRO A 285 27.40 -47.45 24.95
C PRO A 285 25.95 -47.57 25.44
N THR A 286 25.57 -46.71 26.40
CA THR A 286 24.20 -46.63 26.95
C THR A 286 23.45 -45.40 26.40
N ALA A 287 22.34 -45.70 25.70
CA ALA A 287 21.08 -44.98 25.44
C ALA A 287 20.98 -43.44 25.53
N PRO A 288 20.30 -42.79 24.55
CA PRO A 288 19.62 -41.51 24.73
C PRO A 288 18.13 -41.68 25.05
N VAL A 289 17.63 -40.83 25.96
CA VAL A 289 16.23 -40.77 26.43
C VAL A 289 15.47 -39.61 25.75
N ALA A 290 14.32 -39.98 25.17
CA ALA A 290 13.06 -39.26 24.95
C ALA A 290 12.99 -37.91 24.18
N PRO A 291 12.12 -37.83 23.15
CA PRO A 291 11.41 -36.62 22.78
C PRO A 291 9.99 -36.62 23.37
N THR A 292 9.64 -35.61 24.18
CA THR A 292 8.26 -35.37 24.60
C THR A 292 7.53 -34.49 23.58
N LYS A 293 6.28 -34.89 23.34
CA LYS A 293 5.35 -34.38 22.31
C LYS A 293 4.98 -32.91 22.53
N SER A 294 5.03 -32.15 21.43
CA SER A 294 4.39 -30.84 21.30
C SER A 294 2.87 -30.96 21.42
N TYR A 295 2.29 -30.15 22.31
CA TYR A 295 0.86 -30.05 22.59
C TYR A 295 0.21 -29.05 21.62
N LYS A 296 -0.79 -29.50 20.85
CA LYS A 296 -1.71 -28.62 20.11
C LYS A 296 -2.74 -28.01 21.06
N PRO A 297 -3.01 -26.69 21.03
CA PRO A 297 -4.30 -26.18 21.44
C PRO A 297 -5.28 -26.23 20.26
N GLY A 298 -6.39 -26.95 20.44
CA GLY A 298 -7.51 -26.95 19.52
C GLY A 298 -8.32 -25.63 19.60
N PRO A 299 -9.14 -25.33 18.57
CA PRO A 299 -10.01 -24.16 18.56
C PRO A 299 -11.22 -24.40 19.49
N SER A 300 -11.32 -23.60 20.54
CA SER A 300 -12.52 -23.54 21.38
C SER A 300 -13.63 -22.81 20.63
N LYS A 301 -14.71 -23.55 20.37
CA LYS A 301 -16.00 -23.05 19.89
C LYS A 301 -16.62 -22.15 20.96
N LYS A 302 -17.05 -20.96 20.56
CA LYS A 302 -18.22 -20.31 21.17
C LYS A 302 -19.27 -20.08 20.09
N SER A 303 -20.24 -21.01 20.05
CA SER A 303 -21.64 -20.65 19.86
C SER A 303 -22.02 -19.64 20.96
N SER A 304 -22.95 -18.71 20.83
CA SER A 304 -24.28 -18.81 20.24
C SER A 304 -24.97 -17.45 20.41
N LYS A 305 -25.84 -17.11 19.45
CA LYS A 305 -27.15 -16.48 19.62
C LYS A 305 -27.24 -15.19 20.46
N SER A 306 -27.61 -14.09 19.80
CA SER A 306 -28.94 -13.46 19.98
C SER A 306 -29.10 -12.38 18.90
N SER A 307 -29.84 -12.58 17.82
CA SER A 307 -31.28 -12.29 17.69
C SER A 307 -31.78 -11.08 18.50
N LYS A 308 -32.40 -10.13 17.80
CA LYS A 308 -33.75 -9.57 18.05
C LYS A 308 -33.82 -8.03 18.06
N ALA A 309 -34.68 -7.55 17.15
CA ALA A 309 -35.52 -6.35 17.20
C ALA A 309 -34.94 -4.97 16.82
N GLY A 310 -35.13 -4.59 15.55
CA GLY A 310 -36.04 -3.46 15.24
C GLY A 310 -37.48 -3.99 15.16
N PRO A 311 -38.55 -3.18 15.24
CA PRO A 311 -38.70 -1.93 14.47
C PRO A 311 -39.45 -0.80 15.22
N ALA A 312 -39.53 0.39 14.60
CA ALA A 312 -40.73 1.23 14.53
C ALA A 312 -40.36 2.61 13.96
N TRP A 313 -40.58 2.80 12.65
CA TRP A 313 -40.82 4.14 12.13
C TRP A 313 -42.29 4.16 11.72
N ASP A 314 -43.05 4.98 12.45
CA ASP A 314 -44.46 5.23 12.27
C ASP A 314 -44.79 5.67 10.84
N GLU A 315 -45.65 4.88 10.22
CA GLU A 315 -46.38 5.18 9.00
C GLU A 315 -47.64 5.95 9.41
N LYS A 316 -47.60 7.29 9.27
CA LYS A 316 -48.80 8.12 9.35
C LYS A 316 -49.10 8.72 7.97
N SER A 317 -49.86 7.95 7.21
CA SER A 317 -51.01 8.43 6.43
C SER A 317 -51.82 9.44 7.27
N GLY A 318 -52.48 10.46 6.75
CA GLY A 318 -52.92 10.85 5.43
C GLY A 318 -54.15 11.74 5.64
N ALA A 319 -54.20 12.90 5.00
CA ALA A 319 -55.38 13.74 4.76
C ALA A 319 -54.87 14.88 3.87
N GLY A 320 -55.31 15.05 2.62
CA GLY A 320 -56.69 15.06 2.18
C GLY A 320 -57.07 16.51 1.92
N ALA A 321 -56.86 16.99 0.70
CA ALA A 321 -57.52 18.19 0.18
C ALA A 321 -57.59 18.10 -1.35
N GLU A 322 -58.84 17.96 -1.77
CA GLU A 322 -59.44 17.83 -3.08
C GLU A 322 -59.23 19.09 -3.96
N PRO A 323 -59.32 18.98 -5.30
CA PRO A 323 -59.19 20.11 -6.21
C PRO A 323 -60.53 20.81 -6.43
N GLN A 324 -60.60 22.12 -6.18
CA GLN A 324 -61.71 22.94 -6.68
C GLN A 324 -61.47 23.34 -8.14
N GLU A 325 -62.32 22.80 -8.99
CA GLU A 325 -62.83 23.44 -10.20
C GLU A 325 -63.18 24.91 -9.95
N LEU A 326 -62.74 25.78 -10.85
CA LEU A 326 -63.49 26.98 -11.22
C LEU A 326 -63.46 27.10 -12.75
N GLU A 327 -64.54 26.59 -13.35
CA GLU A 327 -65.05 27.09 -14.63
C GLU A 327 -65.29 28.60 -14.55
N ASN A 328 -64.94 29.32 -15.62
CA ASN A 328 -65.85 30.14 -16.44
C ASN A 328 -65.09 31.30 -17.09
N GLY A 329 -65.27 31.48 -18.40
CA GLY A 329 -64.94 32.75 -19.05
C GLY A 329 -64.79 32.70 -20.57
N ALA A 330 -65.92 32.54 -21.26
CA ALA A 330 -66.11 32.69 -22.70
C ALA A 330 -65.47 33.94 -23.33
N GLY A 331 -65.09 33.84 -24.61
CA GLY A 331 -64.66 35.01 -25.39
C GLY A 331 -64.32 34.73 -26.86
N ALA A 332 -65.21 34.07 -27.60
CA ALA A 332 -65.17 34.09 -29.06
C ALA A 332 -65.82 35.38 -29.59
N LYS A 333 -65.14 36.10 -30.49
CA LYS A 333 -65.78 36.89 -31.55
C LYS A 333 -64.82 37.15 -32.71
N SER A 334 -65.22 36.67 -33.89
CA SER A 334 -64.72 37.03 -35.20
C SER A 334 -64.96 38.50 -35.54
N LYS A 335 -63.98 39.13 -36.19
CA LYS A 335 -64.13 39.73 -37.51
C LYS A 335 -62.76 40.00 -38.11
#